data_AF-A0A3D0RDN8-F1
#
_entry.id   AF-A0A3D0RDN8-F1
#
_cell.length_a   1.000
_cell.length_b   1.000
_cell.length_c   1.000
_cell.angle_alpha   90.00
_cell.angle_beta   90.00
_cell.angle_gamma   90.00
#
_symmetry.space_group_name_H-M   'P 1'
#
loop_
_entity.id
_entity.type
_entity.pdbx_description
1 polymer ?
#
loop_
_entity_poly.entity_id
_entity_poly.type
_entity_poly.pdbx_seq_one_letter_code
_entity_poly.pdbx_strand_id
1 'polypeptide(L)'
;ISANGEEEIGKMIAEAMERVGNEGVITVEEAKSLDTELDVVEGMQFDRGYLSPYFVTDADKMRATLEDPYILLHEKKLSNLQDMLPILEKVVQSGRPLLIIAEDIEGEALATLVVNRLRGGLKVAAVKAPGFGDRRKAMLEDLAILTKGTVISEEVGISLDGMTL
;
A
#
# COMPACT_ATOMS: atom_id res chain seq x y z
N ILE A 1 -15.16 -28.33 -10.32
CA ILE A 1 -14.11 -28.86 -9.44
C ILE A 1 -13.14 -27.72 -9.19
N SER A 2 -13.41 -26.89 -8.18
CA SER A 2 -12.71 -25.59 -8.02
C SER A 2 -11.38 -25.70 -7.26
N ALA A 3 -11.14 -26.83 -6.59
CA ALA A 3 -9.91 -27.15 -5.86
C ALA A 3 -9.25 -28.46 -6.37
N ASN A 4 -9.35 -28.75 -7.67
CA ASN A 4 -8.80 -29.97 -8.30
C ASN A 4 -9.18 -31.33 -7.68
N GLY A 5 -10.18 -31.39 -6.80
CA GLY A 5 -10.63 -32.62 -6.13
C GLY A 5 -10.06 -32.80 -4.72
N GLU A 6 -9.29 -31.83 -4.22
CA GLU A 6 -8.76 -31.82 -2.86
C GLU A 6 -9.78 -31.22 -1.89
N GLU A 7 -10.44 -32.10 -1.13
CA GLU A 7 -11.48 -31.74 -0.17
C GLU A 7 -10.96 -30.84 0.96
N GLU A 8 -9.69 -31.01 1.34
CA GLU A 8 -9.03 -30.24 2.40
C GLU A 8 -8.90 -28.75 2.03
N ILE A 9 -8.45 -28.44 0.81
CA ILE A 9 -8.39 -27.06 0.29
C ILE A 9 -9.80 -26.46 0.20
N GLY A 10 -10.77 -27.24 -0.27
CA GLY A 10 -12.17 -26.79 -0.34
C GLY A 10 -12.73 -26.42 1.04
N LYS A 11 -12.41 -27.20 2.07
CA LYS A 11 -12.81 -26.92 3.45
C LYS A 11 -12.15 -25.68 4.01
N MET A 12 -10.86 -25.48 3.75
CA MET A 12 -10.14 -24.28 4.20
C MET A 12 -10.69 -23.00 3.55
N ILE A 13 -10.99 -23.02 2.25
CA ILE A 13 -11.61 -21.87 1.57
C ILE A 13 -12.99 -21.57 2.16
N ALA A 14 -13.80 -22.60 2.44
CA ALA A 14 -15.11 -22.43 3.05
C ALA A 14 -15.00 -21.81 4.46
N GLU A 15 -14.07 -22.28 5.29
CA GLU A 15 -13.82 -21.74 6.62
C GLU A 15 -13.31 -20.29 6.55
N ALA A 16 -12.41 -19.98 5.61
CA ALA A 16 -11.94 -18.62 5.38
C ALA A 16 -13.11 -17.68 5.03
N MET A 17 -13.97 -18.09 4.08
CA MET A 17 -15.15 -17.33 3.66
C MET A 17 -16.13 -17.09 4.82
N GLU A 18 -16.34 -18.08 5.69
CA GLU A 18 -17.21 -17.96 6.87
C GLU A 18 -16.65 -16.96 7.88
N ARG A 19 -15.32 -16.95 8.09
CA ARG A 19 -14.66 -16.03 9.03
C ARG A 19 -14.62 -14.58 8.53
N VAL A 20 -14.33 -14.36 7.25
CA VAL A 20 -14.14 -13.00 6.70
C VAL A 20 -15.47 -12.33 6.28
N GLY A 21 -16.52 -13.12 6.06
CA GLY A 21 -17.85 -12.64 5.66
C GLY A 21 -17.91 -12.15 4.20
N ASN A 22 -19.05 -11.58 3.81
CA ASN A 22 -19.35 -11.28 2.40
C ASN A 22 -18.44 -10.23 1.74
N GLU A 23 -17.84 -9.33 2.51
CA GLU A 23 -16.95 -8.26 2.00
C GLU A 23 -15.48 -8.48 2.40
N GLY A 24 -15.17 -9.65 2.95
CA GLY A 24 -13.84 -10.00 3.39
C GLY A 24 -12.90 -10.30 2.23
N VAL A 25 -11.63 -9.97 2.41
CA VAL A 25 -10.57 -10.22 1.43
C VAL A 25 -9.79 -11.45 1.87
N ILE A 26 -9.60 -12.39 0.94
CA ILE A 26 -8.80 -13.60 1.16
C ILE A 26 -7.52 -13.48 0.33
N THR A 27 -6.39 -13.55 1.01
CA THR A 27 -5.06 -13.64 0.41
C THR A 27 -4.46 -15.01 0.69
N VAL A 28 -3.62 -15.48 -0.23
CA VAL A 28 -2.89 -16.74 -0.10
C VAL A 28 -1.40 -16.44 -0.21
N GLU A 29 -0.65 -16.85 0.79
CA GLU A 29 0.81 -16.71 0.86
C GLU A 29 1.46 -18.10 0.92
N GLU A 30 2.66 -18.22 0.35
CA GLU A 30 3.42 -19.48 0.40
C GLU A 30 4.12 -19.60 1.76
N ALA A 31 3.70 -20.57 2.58
CA ALA A 31 4.34 -20.88 3.84
C ALA A 31 5.58 -21.77 3.65
N LYS A 32 6.56 -21.65 4.56
CA LYS A 32 7.76 -22.51 4.60
C LYS A 32 7.52 -23.83 5.35
N SER A 33 6.42 -23.94 6.08
CA SER A 33 5.99 -25.14 6.80
C SER A 33 5.27 -26.12 5.87
N LEU A 34 5.15 -27.37 6.33
CA LEU A 34 4.32 -28.38 5.65
C LEU A 34 2.83 -28.21 5.95
N ASP A 35 2.51 -27.54 7.06
CA ASP A 35 1.15 -27.32 7.52
C ASP A 35 0.54 -26.08 6.85
N THR A 36 -0.72 -26.17 6.45
CA THR A 36 -1.48 -25.02 5.94
C THR A 36 -2.17 -24.32 7.11
N GLU A 37 -1.95 -23.01 7.23
CA GLU A 37 -2.50 -22.18 8.32
C GLU A 37 -3.56 -21.21 7.78
N LEU A 38 -4.58 -20.94 8.60
CA LEU A 38 -5.64 -19.97 8.31
C LEU A 38 -5.68 -18.91 9.41
N ASP A 39 -5.16 -17.73 9.08
CA ASP A 39 -5.14 -16.57 9.96
C ASP A 39 -6.05 -15.45 9.45
N VAL A 40 -6.69 -14.75 10.39
CA VAL A 40 -7.44 -13.53 10.12
C VAL A 40 -6.66 -12.37 10.71
N VAL A 41 -6.25 -11.44 9.85
CA VAL A 41 -5.51 -10.25 10.25
C VAL A 41 -6.30 -9.00 9.91
N GLU A 42 -6.08 -7.92 10.67
CA GLU A 42 -6.64 -6.62 10.33
C GLU A 42 -6.00 -6.09 9.04
N GLY A 43 -6.82 -5.63 8.11
CA GLY A 43 -6.37 -5.15 6.81
C GLY A 43 -7.45 -4.34 6.11
N MET A 44 -7.06 -3.68 5.03
CA MET A 44 -7.97 -2.90 4.19
C MET A 44 -7.62 -3.10 2.72
N GLN A 45 -8.67 -3.21 1.89
CA GLN A 45 -8.56 -3.19 0.44
C GLN A 45 -9.39 -2.04 -0.12
N PHE A 46 -8.89 -1.41 -1.18
CA PHE A 46 -9.60 -0.38 -1.92
C PHE A 46 -9.29 -0.44 -3.42
N ASP A 47 -10.21 0.05 -4.25
CA ASP A 47 -10.15 -0.09 -5.71
C ASP A 47 -9.24 0.97 -6.38
N ARG A 48 -7.93 0.86 -6.14
CA ARG A 48 -6.90 1.69 -6.77
C ARG A 48 -5.65 0.87 -7.12
N GLY A 49 -5.22 0.98 -8.37
CA GLY A 49 -3.97 0.36 -8.85
C GLY A 49 -2.76 1.28 -8.69
N TYR A 50 -1.58 0.70 -8.94
CA TYR A 50 -0.33 1.47 -9.04
C TYR A 50 -0.38 2.48 -10.19
N LEU A 51 0.23 3.64 -9.98
CA LEU A 51 0.27 4.72 -10.98
C LEU A 51 1.23 4.45 -12.14
N SER A 52 2.15 3.51 -11.96
CA SER A 52 3.12 3.14 -12.98
C SER A 52 3.42 1.64 -12.93
N PRO A 53 3.45 0.93 -14.07
CA PRO A 53 3.85 -0.48 -14.11
C PRO A 53 5.30 -0.67 -13.66
N TYR A 54 6.12 0.38 -13.66
CA TYR A 54 7.47 0.32 -13.13
C TYR A 54 7.53 0.12 -11.61
N PHE A 55 6.40 0.17 -10.90
CA PHE A 55 6.33 -0.18 -9.48
C PHE A 55 6.24 -1.70 -9.22
N VAL A 56 5.93 -2.51 -10.25
CA VAL A 56 5.80 -3.98 -10.15
C VAL A 56 7.10 -4.62 -9.64
N THR A 57 6.98 -5.42 -8.57
CA THR A 57 8.07 -6.20 -7.96
C THR A 57 8.00 -7.67 -8.36
N ASP A 58 6.81 -8.18 -8.66
CA ASP A 58 6.57 -9.52 -9.20
C ASP A 58 6.04 -9.38 -10.63
N ALA A 59 6.94 -9.59 -11.61
CA ALA A 59 6.65 -9.42 -13.02
C ALA A 59 5.73 -10.51 -13.59
N ASP A 60 5.71 -11.70 -12.98
CA ASP A 60 4.89 -12.82 -13.44
C ASP A 60 3.43 -12.60 -13.06
N LYS A 61 3.19 -12.13 -11.82
CA LYS A 61 1.84 -11.82 -11.32
C LYS A 61 1.40 -10.39 -11.62
N MET A 62 2.29 -9.55 -12.14
CA MET A 62 2.09 -8.10 -12.33
C MET A 62 1.64 -7.41 -11.04
N ARG A 63 2.33 -7.69 -9.93
CA ARG A 63 2.03 -7.16 -8.59
C ARG A 63 3.16 -6.31 -8.03
N ALA A 64 2.79 -5.31 -7.25
CA ALA A 64 3.70 -4.58 -6.38
C ALA A 64 3.50 -5.08 -4.95
N THR A 65 4.46 -5.83 -4.43
CA THR A 65 4.50 -6.37 -3.08
C THR A 65 5.60 -5.67 -2.32
N LEU A 66 5.26 -5.06 -1.19
CA LEU A 66 6.18 -4.36 -0.31
C LEU A 66 6.12 -5.00 1.08
N GLU A 67 7.26 -5.48 1.57
CA GLU A 67 7.39 -6.05 2.92
C GLU A 67 7.79 -4.94 3.90
N ASP A 68 7.11 -4.89 5.05
CA ASP A 68 7.28 -3.90 6.12
C ASP A 68 7.46 -2.44 5.62
N PRO A 69 6.60 -1.93 4.72
CA PRO A 69 6.77 -0.60 4.16
C PRO A 69 6.44 0.50 5.19
N TYR A 70 7.03 1.67 5.01
CA TYR A 70 6.42 2.91 5.48
C TYR A 70 5.23 3.27 4.59
N ILE A 71 4.21 3.88 5.17
CA ILE A 71 3.01 4.33 4.46
C ILE A 71 2.90 5.84 4.62
N LEU A 72 3.01 6.56 3.51
CA LEU A 72 2.83 8.01 3.44
C LEU A 72 1.41 8.31 2.94
N LEU A 73 0.63 9.00 3.77
CA LEU A 73 -0.73 9.42 3.47
C LEU A 73 -0.74 10.93 3.25
N HIS A 74 -1.05 11.37 2.03
CA HIS A 74 -0.99 12.78 1.65
C HIS A 74 -2.30 13.24 1.04
N GLU A 75 -2.97 14.22 1.65
CA GLU A 75 -4.33 14.59 1.25
C GLU A 75 -4.41 15.21 -0.15
N LYS A 76 -3.38 15.96 -0.55
CA LYS A 76 -3.33 16.72 -1.81
C LYS A 76 -2.53 16.02 -2.91
N LYS A 77 -2.59 16.59 -4.11
CA LYS A 77 -1.78 16.18 -5.26
C LYS A 77 -0.29 16.42 -5.01
N LEU A 78 0.53 15.48 -5.49
CA LEU A 78 1.98 15.58 -5.51
C LEU A 78 2.46 15.78 -6.95
N SER A 79 2.78 17.03 -7.31
CA SER A 79 3.31 17.37 -8.64
C SER A 79 4.84 17.51 -8.65
N ASN A 80 5.43 17.82 -7.49
CA ASN A 80 6.88 17.86 -7.25
C ASN A 80 7.21 17.08 -5.96
N LEU A 81 8.49 16.72 -5.77
CA LEU A 81 8.94 15.98 -4.56
C LEU A 81 9.72 16.87 -3.59
N GLN A 82 9.85 18.17 -3.86
CA GLN A 82 10.77 19.04 -3.11
C GLN A 82 10.43 19.05 -1.62
N ASP A 83 9.13 19.14 -1.31
CA ASP A 83 8.63 19.14 0.07
C ASP A 83 8.72 17.75 0.73
N MET A 84 8.90 16.68 -0.05
CA MET A 84 9.03 15.31 0.47
C MET A 84 10.48 14.84 0.57
N LEU A 85 11.46 15.59 0.07
CA LEU A 85 12.88 15.19 0.09
C LEU A 85 13.35 14.76 1.49
N PRO A 86 13.04 15.50 2.58
CA PRO A 86 13.50 15.10 3.92
C PRO A 86 12.97 13.72 4.36
N ILE A 87 11.75 13.36 3.97
CA ILE A 87 11.16 12.06 4.30
C ILE A 87 11.73 10.97 3.40
N LEU A 88 11.86 11.24 2.10
CA LEU A 88 12.45 10.28 1.15
C LEU A 88 13.88 9.92 1.56
N GLU A 89 14.69 10.87 2.01
CA GLU A 89 16.03 10.61 2.53
C GLU A 89 16.03 9.69 3.75
N LYS A 90 15.14 9.93 4.72
CA LYS A 90 15.00 9.06 5.90
C LYS A 90 14.56 7.64 5.52
N VAL A 91 13.63 7.52 4.57
CA VAL A 91 13.19 6.21 4.05
C VAL A 91 14.35 5.48 3.38
N VAL A 92 15.13 6.14 2.52
CA VAL A 92 16.31 5.53 1.87
C VAL A 92 17.32 5.08 2.92
N GLN A 93 17.60 5.90 3.94
CA GLN A 93 18.53 5.55 5.02
C GLN A 93 18.06 4.33 5.83
N SER A 94 16.75 4.17 6.03
CA SER A 94 16.20 3.02 6.74
C SER A 94 16.29 1.71 5.94
N GLY A 95 16.44 1.80 4.60
CA GLY A 95 16.39 0.65 3.69
C GLY A 95 15.02 0.00 3.52
N ARG A 96 13.99 0.47 4.24
CA ARG A 96 12.62 -0.04 4.16
C ARG A 96 11.88 0.54 2.95
N PRO A 97 10.94 -0.21 2.35
CA PRO A 97 10.13 0.30 1.25
C PRO A 97 9.17 1.41 1.68
N LEU A 98 8.63 2.14 0.70
CA LEU A 98 7.63 3.19 0.89
C LEU A 98 6.42 2.97 -0.01
N LEU A 99 5.22 3.02 0.58
CA LEU A 99 3.97 3.16 -0.13
C LEU A 99 3.48 4.60 -0.01
N ILE A 100 3.22 5.27 -1.14
CA ILE A 100 2.64 6.61 -1.16
C ILE A 100 1.18 6.52 -1.59
N ILE A 101 0.27 7.04 -0.77
CA ILE A 101 -1.15 7.17 -1.05
C ILE A 101 -1.51 8.65 -1.02
N ALA A 102 -1.82 9.23 -2.18
CA ALA A 102 -2.17 10.65 -2.29
C ALA A 102 -3.37 10.92 -3.20
N GLU A 103 -3.95 12.12 -3.20
CA GLU A 103 -5.01 12.47 -4.17
C GLU A 103 -4.61 12.12 -5.61
N ASP A 104 -3.41 12.54 -5.99
CA ASP A 104 -2.77 12.20 -7.26
C ASP A 104 -1.25 12.33 -7.13
N ILE A 105 -0.51 11.59 -7.95
CA ILE A 105 0.94 11.77 -8.09
C ILE A 105 1.22 11.87 -9.59
N GLU A 106 1.67 13.04 -10.04
CA GLU A 106 1.75 13.37 -11.46
C GLU A 106 3.03 14.13 -11.83
N GLY A 107 3.25 14.30 -13.13
CA GLY A 107 4.33 15.12 -13.68
C GLY A 107 5.73 14.69 -13.22
N GLU A 108 6.50 15.66 -12.74
CA GLU A 108 7.88 15.46 -12.30
C GLU A 108 7.99 14.51 -11.11
N ALA A 109 7.02 14.57 -10.18
CA ALA A 109 7.03 13.72 -9.01
C ALA A 109 6.97 12.23 -9.37
N LEU A 110 6.00 11.85 -10.21
CA LEU A 110 5.86 10.47 -10.66
C LEU A 110 7.09 10.00 -11.45
N ALA A 111 7.59 10.83 -12.36
CA ALA A 111 8.78 10.52 -13.15
C ALA A 111 10.00 10.26 -12.26
N THR A 112 10.21 11.11 -11.25
CA THR A 112 11.34 11.00 -10.34
C THR A 112 11.25 9.75 -9.45
N LEU A 113 10.06 9.42 -8.92
CA LEU A 113 9.86 8.19 -8.15
C LEU A 113 10.17 6.95 -8.99
N VAL A 114 9.69 6.91 -10.24
CA VAL A 114 9.95 5.80 -11.18
C VAL A 114 11.44 5.65 -11.45
N VAL A 115 12.13 6.75 -11.78
CA VAL A 115 13.57 6.71 -12.07
C VAL A 115 14.38 6.26 -10.86
N ASN A 116 14.07 6.76 -9.66
CA ASN A 116 14.78 6.36 -8.44
C ASN A 116 14.57 4.88 -8.10
N ARG A 117 13.35 4.36 -8.34
CA ARG A 117 13.09 2.93 -8.20
C ARG A 117 13.90 2.10 -9.18
N LEU A 118 13.91 2.47 -10.46
CA LEU A 118 14.65 1.73 -11.50
C LEU A 118 16.16 1.73 -11.25
N ARG A 119 16.69 2.78 -10.61
CA ARG A 119 18.09 2.86 -10.18
C ARG A 119 18.39 2.08 -8.90
N GLY A 120 17.38 1.49 -8.27
CA GLY A 120 17.52 0.74 -7.01
C GLY A 120 17.75 1.61 -5.78
N GLY A 121 17.69 2.94 -5.90
CA GLY A 121 17.94 3.87 -4.79
C GLY A 121 16.76 4.01 -3.83
N LEU A 122 15.54 3.75 -4.29
CA LEU A 122 14.32 3.86 -3.49
C LEU A 122 13.33 2.75 -3.84
N LYS A 123 13.01 1.87 -2.88
CA LYS A 123 11.95 0.86 -3.04
C LYS A 123 10.60 1.53 -2.78
N VAL A 124 9.89 1.95 -3.82
CA VAL A 124 8.64 2.70 -3.69
C VAL A 124 7.53 2.17 -4.59
N ALA A 125 6.29 2.27 -4.13
CA ALA A 125 5.10 2.22 -4.96
C ALA A 125 4.19 3.41 -4.65
N ALA A 126 3.42 3.88 -5.63
CA ALA A 126 2.49 4.98 -5.45
C ALA A 126 1.12 4.65 -6.05
N VAL A 127 0.07 4.97 -5.30
CA VAL A 127 -1.34 4.77 -5.66
C VAL A 127 -2.13 6.05 -5.38
N LYS A 128 -3.25 6.25 -6.08
CA LYS A 128 -4.20 7.31 -5.69
C LYS A 128 -4.97 6.88 -4.44
N ALA A 129 -5.34 7.85 -3.63
CA ALA A 129 -6.24 7.66 -2.51
C ALA A 129 -7.63 7.21 -3.01
N PRO A 130 -8.33 6.38 -2.23
CA PRO A 130 -9.69 5.97 -2.56
C PRO A 130 -10.70 7.11 -2.33
N GLY A 131 -11.83 7.08 -3.06
CA GLY A 131 -12.86 8.11 -2.96
C GLY A 131 -12.50 9.45 -3.64
N PHE A 132 -13.29 10.48 -3.34
CA PHE A 132 -13.15 11.87 -3.81
C PHE A 132 -13.72 12.85 -2.77
N GLY A 133 -13.28 14.11 -2.79
CA GLY A 133 -13.75 15.16 -1.86
C GLY A 133 -13.64 14.73 -0.39
N ASP A 134 -14.65 15.04 0.42
CA ASP A 134 -14.67 14.70 1.85
C ASP A 134 -14.60 13.19 2.11
N ARG A 135 -15.15 12.37 1.21
CA ARG A 135 -15.06 10.91 1.33
C ARG A 135 -13.62 10.43 1.23
N ARG A 136 -12.79 11.04 0.38
CA ARG A 136 -11.36 10.71 0.29
C ARG A 136 -10.63 11.06 1.58
N LYS A 137 -10.94 12.22 2.18
CA LYS A 137 -10.35 12.63 3.46
C LYS A 137 -10.68 11.62 4.56
N ALA A 138 -11.96 11.26 4.69
CA ALA A 138 -12.39 10.25 5.65
C ALA A 138 -11.68 8.89 5.45
N MET A 139 -11.58 8.42 4.19
CA MET A 139 -10.88 7.15 3.92
C MET A 139 -9.37 7.22 4.17
N LEU A 140 -8.72 8.37 3.96
CA LEU A 140 -7.31 8.56 4.32
C LEU A 140 -7.12 8.52 5.84
N GLU A 141 -8.04 9.11 6.61
CA GLU A 141 -8.03 9.02 8.07
C GLU A 141 -8.23 7.58 8.55
N ASP A 142 -9.15 6.82 7.94
CA ASP A 142 -9.34 5.41 8.26
C ASP A 142 -8.05 4.60 8.00
N LEU A 143 -7.37 4.85 6.88
CA LEU A 143 -6.06 4.26 6.59
C LEU A 143 -5.01 4.67 7.62
N ALA A 144 -4.99 5.93 8.05
CA ALA A 144 -4.05 6.42 9.06
C ALA A 144 -4.28 5.72 10.40
N ILE A 145 -5.53 5.59 10.85
CA ILE A 145 -5.87 4.89 12.09
C ILE A 145 -5.47 3.42 12.02
N LEU A 146 -5.81 2.73 10.93
CA LEU A 146 -5.48 1.31 10.74
C LEU A 146 -3.96 1.07 10.75
N THR A 147 -3.21 1.95 10.10
CA THR A 147 -1.75 1.85 9.96
C THR A 147 -0.98 2.53 11.08
N LYS A 148 -1.68 3.12 12.06
CA LYS A 148 -1.12 3.95 13.16
C LYS A 148 -0.26 5.11 12.65
N GLY A 149 -0.60 5.63 11.48
CA GLY A 149 0.02 6.79 10.84
C GLY A 149 -0.73 8.09 11.10
N THR A 150 -0.38 9.12 10.34
CA THR A 150 -1.05 10.42 10.35
C THR A 150 -1.16 10.92 8.92
N VAL A 151 -2.32 11.49 8.57
CA VAL A 151 -2.53 12.09 7.24
C VAL A 151 -1.85 13.46 7.20
N ILE A 152 -1.06 13.68 6.16
CA ILE A 152 -0.47 14.99 5.89
C ILE A 152 -1.54 15.86 5.23
N SER A 153 -1.93 16.91 5.95
CA SER A 153 -2.97 17.84 5.56
C SER A 153 -2.55 19.27 5.90
N GLU A 154 -2.45 20.10 4.85
CA GLU A 154 -2.22 21.54 5.00
C GLU A 154 -3.39 22.24 5.70
N GLU A 155 -4.62 21.69 5.62
CA GLU A 155 -5.80 22.28 6.26
C GLU A 155 -5.74 22.19 7.79
N VAL A 156 -5.15 21.10 8.29
CA VAL A 156 -4.98 20.84 9.73
C VAL A 156 -3.59 21.35 10.21
N GLY A 157 -2.78 21.90 9.32
CA GLY A 157 -1.46 22.45 9.64
C GLY A 157 -0.38 21.40 9.88
N ILE A 158 -0.61 20.15 9.47
CA ILE A 158 0.36 19.06 9.57
C ILE A 158 1.20 19.07 8.28
N SER A 159 2.39 19.66 8.37
CA SER A 159 3.35 19.73 7.25
C SER A 159 4.41 18.63 7.30
N LEU A 160 5.01 18.36 6.15
CA LEU A 160 6.06 17.35 5.95
C LEU A 160 7.30 17.61 6.83
N ASP A 161 7.61 18.87 7.14
CA ASP A 161 8.81 19.29 7.87
C ASP A 161 8.89 18.78 9.32
N GLY A 162 7.74 18.45 9.93
CA GLY A 162 7.65 18.02 11.33
C GLY A 162 7.56 16.50 11.55
N MET A 163 7.50 15.70 10.48
CA MET A 163 7.20 14.27 10.59
C MET A 163 8.44 13.43 10.98
N THR A 164 8.23 12.49 11.90
CA THR A 164 9.18 11.42 12.24
C THR A 164 8.68 10.09 11.67
N LEU A 165 9.61 9.18 11.36
CA LEU A 165 9.29 7.81 10.92
C LEU A 165 8.76 6.95 12.06
#